data_AF-A0A961P3Z0-F1
#
_entry.id   AF-A0A961P3Z0-F1
#
_cell.length_a   1.000
_cell.length_b   1.000
_cell.length_c   1.000
_cell.angle_alpha   90.00
_cell.angle_beta   90.00
_cell.angle_gamma   90.00
#
_symmetry.space_group_name_H-M   'P 1'
#
loop_
_entity.id
_entity.type
_entity.pdbx_description
1 polymer ?
#
loop_
_entity_poly.entity_id
_entity_poly.type
_entity_poly.pdbx_seq_one_letter_code
_entity_poly.pdbx_strand_id
1 'polypeptide(L)'
;YSWLKSPRWKGKAMEVGPLSRMLMLYATGNAHAKELVDSTLTTLDVPVTALFSTLGRTAARTLETKVYLDWMRGWYNDLIANIKAGDLKTHNAERWDPRSWPTKAQGAGYMEAPRGALGHWIVIENGKIANYQAVVPTTWNAGPRDATGASGPYEAALKGHRLAIPDQPIEILRTIHSFDPCIACAVHMVGEDGADMLKINVS
;
A
#
# COMPACT_ATOMS: atom_id res chain seq x y z
N TYR A 1 -5.34 15.03 15.91
CA TYR A 1 -4.04 14.66 16.51
C TYR A 1 -3.06 14.08 15.48
N SER A 2 -3.38 14.10 14.18
CA SER A 2 -2.49 13.62 13.12
C SER A 2 -2.70 14.47 11.87
N TRP A 3 -1.68 14.57 11.04
CA TRP A 3 -1.75 15.20 9.71
C TRP A 3 -2.28 14.25 8.63
N LEU A 4 -2.43 12.97 8.95
CA LEU A 4 -2.99 11.98 8.04
C LEU A 4 -4.51 12.11 7.95
N LYS A 5 -5.03 11.96 6.74
CA LYS A 5 -6.48 11.76 6.50
C LYS A 5 -6.90 10.37 6.98
N SER A 6 -8.21 10.15 7.10
CA SER A 6 -8.80 8.87 7.56
C SER A 6 -9.60 8.20 6.43
N PRO A 7 -8.94 7.56 5.44
CA PRO A 7 -9.64 6.91 4.34
C PRO A 7 -10.43 5.69 4.84
N ARG A 8 -11.61 5.47 4.24
CA ARG A 8 -12.54 4.39 4.59
C ARG A 8 -13.13 3.80 3.32
N TRP A 9 -13.28 2.48 3.27
CA TRP A 9 -13.98 1.82 2.17
C TRP A 9 -15.41 1.50 2.60
N LYS A 10 -16.39 2.14 1.95
CA LYS A 10 -17.82 2.04 2.34
C LYS A 10 -18.04 2.25 3.85
N GLY A 11 -17.36 3.25 4.41
CA GLY A 11 -17.43 3.59 5.84
C GLY A 11 -16.61 2.69 6.77
N LYS A 12 -15.91 1.68 6.26
CA LYS A 12 -15.09 0.76 7.09
C LYS A 12 -13.61 1.11 7.02
N ALA A 13 -12.93 1.00 8.17
CA ALA A 13 -11.48 1.03 8.22
C ALA A 13 -10.93 -0.25 7.59
N MET A 14 -9.92 -0.11 6.72
CA MET A 14 -9.35 -1.23 5.98
C MET A 14 -7.85 -1.27 6.20
N GLU A 15 -7.32 -2.47 6.43
CA GLU A 15 -5.88 -2.73 6.33
C GLU A 15 -5.50 -3.01 4.87
N VAL A 16 -4.41 -2.39 4.42
CA VAL A 16 -3.79 -2.64 3.12
C VAL A 16 -2.34 -3.08 3.29
N GLY A 17 -1.78 -3.73 2.27
CA GLY A 17 -0.39 -4.18 2.27
C GLY A 17 -0.25 -5.66 1.94
N PRO A 18 0.96 -6.22 2.16
CA PRO A 18 1.25 -7.61 1.80
C PRO A 18 0.30 -8.62 2.45
N LEU A 19 -0.08 -8.41 3.72
CA LEU A 19 -1.04 -9.29 4.39
C LEU A 19 -2.38 -9.31 3.66
N SER A 20 -2.94 -8.15 3.34
CA SER A 20 -4.21 -8.04 2.63
C SER A 20 -4.16 -8.71 1.25
N ARG A 21 -3.08 -8.51 0.48
CA ARG A 21 -2.92 -9.14 -0.83
C ARG A 21 -2.75 -10.65 -0.75
N MET A 22 -1.90 -11.14 0.16
CA MET A 22 -1.71 -12.58 0.36
C MET A 22 -3.00 -13.26 0.82
N LEU A 23 -3.76 -12.64 1.73
CA LEU A 23 -5.07 -13.16 2.14
C LEU A 23 -6.07 -13.18 0.99
N MET A 24 -6.09 -12.14 0.14
CA MET A 24 -6.96 -12.11 -1.03
C MET A 24 -6.59 -13.19 -2.05
N LEU A 25 -5.30 -13.36 -2.37
CA LEU A 25 -4.82 -14.42 -3.27
C LEU A 25 -5.15 -15.81 -2.71
N TYR A 26 -4.96 -16.00 -1.40
CA TYR A 26 -5.31 -17.26 -0.73
C TYR A 26 -6.82 -17.54 -0.80
N ALA A 27 -7.65 -16.54 -0.49
CA ALA A 27 -9.10 -16.67 -0.48
C ALA A 27 -9.71 -16.88 -1.88
N THR A 28 -9.09 -16.34 -2.93
CA THR A 28 -9.53 -16.53 -4.32
C THR A 28 -8.98 -17.82 -4.95
N GLY A 29 -8.24 -18.64 -4.21
CA GLY A 29 -7.74 -19.94 -4.67
C GLY A 29 -6.55 -19.84 -5.62
N ASN A 30 -5.75 -18.75 -5.55
CA ASN A 30 -4.51 -18.68 -6.31
C ASN A 30 -3.57 -19.81 -5.86
N ALA A 31 -3.31 -20.77 -6.76
CA ALA A 31 -2.60 -22.00 -6.43
C ALA A 31 -1.20 -21.75 -5.84
N HIS A 32 -0.46 -20.81 -6.42
CA HIS A 32 0.90 -20.50 -6.00
C HIS A 32 0.93 -19.82 -4.61
N ALA A 33 0.09 -18.82 -4.39
CA ALA A 33 -0.02 -18.17 -3.08
C ALA A 33 -0.52 -19.15 -2.01
N LYS A 34 -1.46 -20.03 -2.37
CA LYS A 34 -1.99 -21.07 -1.47
C LYS A 34 -0.90 -22.06 -1.05
N GLU A 35 -0.12 -22.56 -1.99
CA GLU A 35 1.02 -23.44 -1.71
C GLU A 35 2.01 -22.79 -0.73
N LEU A 36 2.43 -21.55 -1.00
CA LEU A 36 3.38 -20.82 -0.16
C LEU A 36 2.84 -20.56 1.26
N VAL A 37 1.56 -20.22 1.38
CA VAL A 37 0.91 -20.01 2.67
C VAL A 37 0.79 -21.33 3.42
N ASP A 38 0.24 -22.37 2.79
CA ASP A 38 0.02 -23.68 3.42
C ASP A 38 1.33 -24.32 3.87
N SER A 39 2.40 -24.24 3.05
CA SER A 39 3.72 -24.75 3.43
C SER A 39 4.31 -24.00 4.62
N THR A 40 4.13 -22.68 4.68
CA THR A 40 4.60 -21.84 5.78
C THR A 40 3.86 -22.16 7.08
N LEU A 41 2.53 -22.27 7.01
CA LEU A 41 1.70 -22.63 8.16
C LEU A 41 2.04 -24.02 8.69
N THR A 42 2.22 -24.99 7.80
CA THR A 42 2.63 -26.36 8.15
C THR A 42 4.02 -26.38 8.80
N THR A 43 4.99 -25.65 8.25
CA THR A 43 6.36 -25.60 8.78
C THR A 43 6.41 -24.99 10.17
N LEU A 44 5.58 -23.98 10.42
CA LEU A 44 5.50 -23.30 11.71
C LEU A 44 4.56 -24.01 12.71
N ASP A 45 3.85 -25.04 12.27
CA ASP A 45 2.82 -25.76 13.04
C ASP A 45 1.77 -24.80 13.64
N VAL A 46 1.20 -23.93 12.80
CA VAL A 46 0.20 -22.94 13.20
C VAL A 46 -1.02 -22.95 12.29
N PRO A 47 -2.22 -22.63 12.82
CA PRO A 47 -3.44 -22.55 12.00
C PRO A 47 -3.42 -21.32 11.10
N VAL A 48 -4.26 -21.32 10.05
CA VAL A 48 -4.43 -20.18 9.13
C VAL A 48 -4.79 -18.86 9.85
N THR A 49 -5.44 -18.94 11.01
CA THR A 49 -5.78 -17.78 11.82
C THR A 49 -4.54 -17.06 12.37
N ALA A 50 -3.38 -17.71 12.42
CA ALA A 50 -2.10 -17.08 12.80
C ALA A 50 -1.67 -15.97 11.82
N LEU A 51 -2.19 -15.96 10.58
CA LEU A 51 -1.95 -14.88 9.62
C LEU A 51 -2.49 -13.52 10.10
N PHE A 52 -3.54 -13.50 10.92
CA PHE A 52 -4.14 -12.27 11.46
C PHE A 52 -3.34 -11.73 12.66
N SER A 53 -2.04 -11.51 12.46
CA SER A 53 -1.11 -11.10 13.52
C SER A 53 0.05 -10.27 12.99
N THR A 54 0.81 -9.65 13.90
CA THR A 54 2.09 -8.99 13.60
C THR A 54 3.08 -9.92 12.90
N LEU A 55 3.15 -11.19 13.32
CA LEU A 55 4.00 -12.20 12.68
C LEU A 55 3.46 -12.56 11.29
N GLY A 56 2.14 -12.76 11.16
CA GLY A 56 1.49 -13.05 9.88
C GLY A 56 1.72 -11.96 8.84
N ARG A 57 1.64 -10.68 9.24
CA ARG A 57 1.98 -9.55 8.36
C ARG A 57 3.44 -9.53 7.94
N THR A 58 4.32 -9.92 8.84
CA THR A 58 5.76 -10.03 8.56
C THR A 58 6.02 -11.15 7.56
N ALA A 59 5.44 -12.33 7.78
CA ALA A 59 5.54 -13.48 6.87
C ALA A 59 4.95 -13.16 5.50
N ALA A 60 3.78 -12.52 5.44
CA ALA A 60 3.11 -12.17 4.19
C ALA A 60 3.97 -11.31 3.27
N ARG A 61 4.78 -10.38 3.81
CA ARG A 61 5.74 -9.58 3.03
C ARG A 61 6.78 -10.45 2.34
N THR A 62 7.30 -11.45 3.04
CA THR A 62 8.28 -12.39 2.48
C THR A 62 7.65 -13.30 1.43
N LEU A 63 6.45 -13.84 1.71
CA LEU A 63 5.74 -14.72 0.77
C LEU A 63 5.37 -13.98 -0.52
N GLU A 64 4.86 -12.76 -0.41
CA GLU A 64 4.56 -11.92 -1.57
C GLU A 64 5.81 -11.61 -2.39
N THR A 65 6.94 -11.38 -1.74
CA THR A 65 8.22 -11.19 -2.45
C THR A 65 8.55 -12.42 -3.30
N LYS A 66 8.35 -13.63 -2.77
CA LYS A 66 8.56 -14.88 -3.53
C LYS A 66 7.61 -15.00 -4.71
N VAL A 67 6.32 -14.68 -4.52
CA VAL A 67 5.31 -14.64 -5.58
C VAL A 67 5.77 -13.75 -6.73
N TYR A 68 6.19 -12.51 -6.42
CA TYR A 68 6.64 -11.59 -7.45
C TYR A 68 7.92 -12.06 -8.17
N LEU A 69 8.90 -12.58 -7.44
CA LEU A 69 10.12 -13.11 -8.05
C LEU A 69 9.84 -14.25 -9.04
N ASP A 70 8.88 -15.12 -8.72
CA ASP A 70 8.50 -16.21 -9.61
C ASP A 70 7.74 -15.71 -10.85
N TRP A 71 6.86 -14.71 -10.69
CA TRP A 71 6.13 -14.11 -11.82
C TRP A 71 6.98 -13.24 -12.74
N MET A 72 8.03 -12.60 -12.21
CA MET A 72 8.93 -11.74 -13.00
C MET A 72 9.55 -12.46 -14.20
N ARG A 73 9.83 -13.77 -14.06
CA ARG A 73 10.34 -14.57 -15.19
C ARG A 73 9.31 -14.73 -16.30
N GLY A 74 8.03 -14.86 -15.95
CA GLY A 74 6.92 -14.89 -16.92
C GLY A 74 6.86 -13.59 -17.71
N TRP A 75 6.81 -12.44 -17.02
CA TRP A 75 6.77 -11.13 -17.67
C TRP A 75 7.98 -10.86 -18.57
N TYR A 76 9.17 -11.30 -18.16
CA TYR A 76 10.36 -11.22 -19.00
C TYR A 76 10.20 -12.05 -20.28
N ASN A 77 9.72 -13.29 -20.16
CA ASN A 77 9.49 -14.15 -21.32
C ASN A 77 8.44 -13.55 -22.28
N ASP A 78 7.36 -12.99 -21.74
CA ASP A 78 6.30 -12.33 -22.53
C ASP A 78 6.85 -11.13 -23.30
N LEU A 79 7.68 -10.31 -22.64
CA LEU A 79 8.37 -9.19 -23.28
C LEU A 79 9.27 -9.66 -24.44
N ILE A 80 10.09 -10.69 -24.20
CA ILE A 80 10.97 -11.25 -25.24
C ILE A 80 10.16 -11.86 -26.39
N ALA A 81 9.03 -12.50 -26.11
CA ALA A 81 8.14 -13.05 -27.12
C ALA A 81 7.55 -11.94 -28.02
N ASN A 82 7.09 -10.84 -27.44
CA ASN A 82 6.57 -9.68 -28.18
C ASN A 82 7.65 -9.08 -29.11
N ILE A 83 8.87 -8.91 -28.60
CA ILE A 83 10.01 -8.42 -29.39
C ILE A 83 10.30 -9.36 -30.57
N LYS A 84 10.32 -10.68 -30.34
CA LYS A 84 10.54 -11.68 -31.39
C LYS A 84 9.42 -11.71 -32.43
N ALA A 85 8.19 -11.42 -32.04
CA ALA A 85 7.05 -11.29 -32.94
C ALA A 85 7.05 -9.97 -33.74
N GLY A 86 8.01 -9.08 -33.49
CA GLY A 86 8.15 -7.80 -34.19
C GLY A 86 7.39 -6.64 -33.56
N ASP A 87 6.77 -6.83 -32.39
CA ASP A 87 6.18 -5.71 -31.64
C ASP A 87 7.25 -4.98 -30.83
N LEU A 88 7.69 -3.85 -31.38
CA LEU A 88 8.73 -2.99 -30.81
C LEU A 88 8.16 -1.66 -30.29
N LYS A 89 6.83 -1.50 -30.27
CA LYS A 89 6.20 -0.24 -29.87
C LYS A 89 6.30 -0.06 -28.35
N THR A 90 6.86 1.08 -27.93
CA THR A 90 7.01 1.44 -26.50
C THR A 90 6.23 2.69 -26.11
N HIS A 91 5.63 3.39 -27.08
CA HIS A 91 4.96 4.67 -26.88
C HIS A 91 3.74 4.82 -27.80
N ASN A 92 2.63 5.29 -27.24
CA ASN A 92 1.47 5.75 -28.00
C ASN A 92 1.44 7.29 -28.02
N ALA A 93 1.56 7.89 -29.22
CA ALA A 93 1.61 9.33 -29.42
C ALA A 93 0.24 9.99 -29.64
N GLU A 94 -0.86 9.22 -29.72
CA GLU A 94 -2.21 9.71 -30.09
C GLU A 94 -2.70 10.91 -29.26
N ARG A 95 -2.36 10.94 -27.97
CA ARG A 95 -2.72 12.02 -27.04
C ARG A 95 -1.51 12.58 -26.31
N TRP A 96 -0.33 12.58 -26.96
CA TRP A 96 0.88 13.16 -26.35
C TRP A 96 0.77 14.69 -26.21
N ASP A 97 0.20 15.37 -27.21
CA ASP A 97 0.03 16.81 -27.21
C ASP A 97 -1.22 17.23 -26.40
N PRO A 98 -1.11 18.10 -25.38
CA PRO A 98 -2.24 18.58 -24.59
C PRO A 98 -3.34 19.27 -25.40
N ARG A 99 -3.02 19.81 -26.58
CA ARG A 99 -4.01 20.40 -27.50
C ARG A 99 -5.00 19.37 -28.04
N SER A 100 -4.60 18.10 -28.03
CA SER A 100 -5.49 17.00 -28.40
C SER A 100 -6.43 16.61 -27.26
N TRP A 101 -6.21 17.03 -26.02
CA TRP A 101 -7.01 16.57 -24.89
C TRP A 101 -8.41 17.23 -24.86
N PRO A 102 -9.41 16.57 -24.26
CA PRO A 102 -10.67 17.23 -23.91
C PRO A 102 -10.42 18.45 -23.03
N THR A 103 -11.27 19.47 -23.13
CA THR A 103 -11.18 20.68 -22.28
C THR A 103 -11.37 20.37 -20.80
N LYS A 104 -12.07 19.29 -20.46
CA LYS A 104 -12.22 18.77 -19.09
C LYS A 104 -12.16 17.24 -19.10
N ALA A 105 -11.36 16.68 -18.19
CA ALA A 105 -11.24 15.24 -18.02
C ALA A 105 -11.02 14.87 -16.54
N GLN A 106 -11.42 13.66 -16.16
CA GLN A 106 -11.18 13.07 -14.84
C GLN A 106 -10.52 11.71 -15.01
N GLY A 107 -9.58 11.37 -14.13
CA GLY A 107 -8.86 10.11 -14.17
C GLY A 107 -8.58 9.56 -12.78
N ALA A 108 -8.49 8.23 -12.70
CA ALA A 108 -8.02 7.52 -11.53
C ALA A 108 -6.96 6.50 -11.97
N GLY A 109 -5.74 6.63 -11.44
CA GLY A 109 -4.68 5.65 -11.57
C GLY A 109 -4.54 4.90 -10.25
N TYR A 110 -4.40 3.58 -10.31
CA TYR A 110 -4.23 2.75 -9.12
C TYR A 110 -3.15 1.71 -9.33
N MET A 111 -2.45 1.37 -8.25
CA MET A 111 -1.48 0.28 -8.24
C MET A 111 -1.38 -0.33 -6.84
N GLU A 112 -0.90 -1.57 -6.77
CA GLU A 112 -0.47 -2.18 -5.52
C GLU A 112 1.00 -1.83 -5.28
N ALA A 113 1.23 -0.81 -4.44
CA ALA A 113 2.57 -0.45 -3.98
C ALA A 113 3.07 -1.47 -2.94
N PRO A 114 4.38 -1.50 -2.62
CA PRO A 114 4.90 -2.44 -1.61
C PRO A 114 4.13 -2.41 -0.27
N ARG A 115 3.67 -1.22 0.15
CA ARG A 115 2.93 -1.01 1.41
C ARG A 115 1.41 -1.21 1.30
N GLY A 116 0.86 -1.41 0.11
CA GLY A 116 -0.59 -1.60 -0.10
C GLY A 116 -1.16 -0.86 -1.31
N ALA A 117 -2.48 -0.70 -1.31
CA ALA A 117 -3.22 -0.03 -2.36
C ALA A 117 -2.93 1.48 -2.42
N LEU A 118 -2.43 1.92 -3.57
CA LEU A 118 -2.15 3.31 -3.92
C LEU A 118 -3.14 3.76 -5.00
N GLY A 119 -3.79 4.90 -4.78
CA GLY A 119 -4.60 5.56 -5.80
C GLY A 119 -4.23 7.02 -5.98
N HIS A 120 -4.27 7.47 -7.23
CA HIS A 120 -4.08 8.85 -7.65
C HIS A 120 -5.33 9.28 -8.43
N TRP A 121 -5.96 10.38 -8.00
CA TRP A 121 -7.14 10.96 -8.63
C TRP A 121 -6.78 12.34 -9.17
N ILE A 122 -7.06 12.54 -10.46
CA ILE A 122 -6.71 13.76 -11.18
C ILE A 122 -7.94 14.35 -11.86
N VAL A 123 -8.07 15.66 -11.80
CA VAL A 123 -8.99 16.45 -12.63
C VAL A 123 -8.14 17.37 -13.51
N ILE A 124 -8.35 17.30 -14.81
CA ILE A 124 -7.68 18.14 -15.82
C ILE A 124 -8.70 19.12 -16.38
N GLU A 125 -8.36 20.40 -16.41
CA GLU A 125 -9.14 21.45 -17.07
C GLU A 125 -8.20 22.32 -17.92
N ASN A 126 -8.59 22.58 -19.17
CA ASN A 126 -7.85 23.39 -20.14
C ASN A 126 -6.35 22.99 -20.25
N GLY A 127 -6.11 21.68 -20.31
CA GLY A 127 -4.76 21.11 -20.43
C GLY A 127 -3.90 21.19 -19.16
N LYS A 128 -4.47 21.62 -18.02
CA LYS A 128 -3.76 21.76 -16.74
C LYS A 128 -4.41 20.92 -15.63
N ILE A 129 -3.63 20.57 -14.62
CA ILE A 129 -4.13 19.90 -13.42
C ILE A 129 -4.96 20.91 -12.61
N ALA A 130 -6.27 20.68 -12.54
CA ALA A 130 -7.19 21.47 -11.73
C ALA A 130 -7.30 20.92 -10.30
N ASN A 131 -7.17 19.61 -10.12
CA ASN A 131 -7.11 18.96 -8.82
C ASN A 131 -6.28 17.67 -8.89
N TYR A 132 -5.54 17.38 -7.83
CA TYR A 132 -4.79 16.14 -7.68
C TYR A 132 -4.89 15.65 -6.23
N GLN A 133 -5.28 14.40 -6.04
CA GLN A 133 -5.35 13.77 -4.73
C GLN A 133 -4.71 12.39 -4.77
N ALA A 134 -3.79 12.14 -3.86
CA ALA A 134 -3.25 10.81 -3.62
C ALA A 134 -3.88 10.21 -2.36
N VAL A 135 -4.30 8.94 -2.43
CA VAL A 135 -4.67 8.15 -1.26
C VAL A 135 -3.73 6.96 -1.22
N VAL A 136 -2.83 6.97 -0.25
CA VAL A 136 -1.61 6.18 -0.26
C VAL A 136 -1.64 5.13 0.86
N PRO A 137 -0.92 4.00 0.75
CA PRO A 137 -1.17 2.86 1.63
C PRO A 137 -1.02 3.16 3.12
N THR A 138 0.04 3.89 3.49
CA THR A 138 0.25 4.25 4.89
C THR A 138 -0.84 5.21 5.40
N THR A 139 -1.50 6.00 4.54
CA THR A 139 -2.67 6.81 4.94
C THR A 139 -3.85 5.92 5.34
N TRP A 140 -4.03 4.76 4.69
CA TRP A 140 -5.03 3.76 5.12
C TRP A 140 -4.71 3.16 6.48
N ASN A 141 -3.47 2.72 6.67
CA ASN A 141 -3.11 1.96 7.87
C ASN A 141 -2.88 2.85 9.11
N ALA A 142 -2.26 4.02 8.93
CA ALA A 142 -1.89 4.95 10.00
C ALA A 142 -2.87 6.13 10.15
N GLY A 143 -3.92 6.21 9.32
CA GLY A 143 -4.94 7.23 9.41
C GLY A 143 -5.58 7.27 10.81
N PRO A 144 -5.85 8.45 11.37
CA PRO A 144 -6.43 8.57 12.70
C PRO A 144 -7.88 8.07 12.72
N ARG A 145 -8.52 8.19 13.88
CA ARG A 145 -9.96 7.96 14.01
C ARG A 145 -10.74 8.80 12.99
N ASP A 146 -11.82 8.25 12.47
CA ASP A 146 -12.72 8.99 11.58
C ASP A 146 -13.74 9.80 12.39
N ALA A 147 -14.67 10.45 11.68
CA ALA A 147 -15.72 11.27 12.28
C ALA A 147 -16.66 10.50 13.23
N THR A 148 -16.70 9.16 13.14
CA THR A 148 -17.49 8.31 14.04
C THR A 148 -16.70 7.85 15.27
N GLY A 149 -15.41 8.18 15.33
CA GLY A 149 -14.49 7.74 16.37
C GLY A 149 -13.89 6.35 16.12
N ALA A 150 -14.15 5.73 14.96
CA ALA A 150 -13.64 4.39 14.65
C ALA A 150 -12.12 4.42 14.36
N SER A 151 -11.39 3.57 15.07
CA SER A 151 -9.94 3.42 14.96
C SER A 151 -9.48 2.86 13.62
N GLY A 152 -8.31 3.32 13.16
CA GLY A 152 -7.60 2.77 12.01
C GLY A 152 -6.82 1.48 12.34
N PRO A 153 -6.23 0.81 11.34
CA PRO A 153 -5.50 -0.44 11.52
C PRO A 153 -4.35 -0.39 12.54
N TYR A 154 -3.56 0.69 12.57
CA TYR A 154 -2.46 0.83 13.55
C TYR A 154 -2.98 0.84 14.99
N GLU A 155 -3.98 1.68 15.25
CA GLU A 155 -4.57 1.79 16.59
C GLU A 155 -5.26 0.48 17.01
N ALA A 156 -5.96 -0.16 16.08
CA ALA A 156 -6.62 -1.44 16.32
C ALA A 156 -5.62 -2.54 16.64
N ALA A 157 -4.49 -2.60 15.93
CA ALA A 157 -3.45 -3.61 16.14
C ALA A 157 -2.69 -3.44 17.47
N LEU A 158 -2.59 -2.22 17.99
CA LEU A 158 -1.95 -1.95 19.28
C LEU A 158 -2.87 -2.20 20.49
N LYS A 159 -4.17 -2.37 20.27
CA LYS A 159 -5.13 -2.56 21.35
C LYS A 159 -4.84 -3.87 22.10
N GLY A 160 -4.70 -3.77 23.42
CA GLY A 160 -4.51 -4.94 24.30
C GLY A 160 -3.06 -5.43 24.39
N HIS A 161 -2.09 -4.68 23.88
CA HIS A 161 -0.68 -4.99 24.09
C HIS A 161 -0.31 -5.01 25.59
N ARG A 162 0.45 -6.02 25.98
CA ARG A 162 1.16 -6.07 27.27
C ARG A 162 2.59 -5.63 27.05
N LEU A 163 3.02 -4.58 27.76
CA LEU A 163 4.40 -4.11 27.72
C LEU A 163 5.16 -4.77 28.87
N ALA A 164 6.26 -5.46 28.56
CA ALA A 164 7.13 -6.01 29.59
C ALA A 164 7.85 -4.90 30.36
N ILE A 165 8.38 -3.91 29.64
CA ILE A 165 9.05 -2.73 30.18
C ILE A 165 8.44 -1.49 29.50
N PRO A 166 7.56 -0.72 30.17
CA PRO A 166 6.87 0.42 29.56
C PRO A 166 7.80 1.48 28.96
N ASP A 167 8.95 1.73 29.61
CA ASP A 167 9.95 2.72 29.14
C ASP A 167 10.75 2.22 27.92
N GLN A 168 10.62 0.94 27.56
CA GLN A 168 11.28 0.30 26.42
C GLN A 168 10.25 -0.48 25.58
N PRO A 169 9.31 0.20 24.90
CA PRO A 169 8.10 -0.42 24.33
C PRO A 169 8.35 -1.16 23.01
N ILE A 170 9.25 -2.15 23.02
CA ILE A 170 9.61 -2.94 21.84
C ILE A 170 8.42 -3.67 21.22
N GLU A 171 7.41 -4.03 22.03
CA GLU A 171 6.19 -4.69 21.57
C GLU A 171 5.37 -3.78 20.64
N ILE A 172 5.33 -2.48 20.93
CA ILE A 172 4.70 -1.48 20.06
C ILE A 172 5.45 -1.39 18.75
N LEU A 173 6.79 -1.30 18.82
CA LEU A 173 7.65 -1.19 17.64
C LEU A 173 7.50 -2.42 16.73
N ARG A 174 7.47 -3.64 17.28
CA ARG A 174 7.25 -4.87 16.51
C ARG A 174 5.95 -4.81 15.70
N THR A 175 4.85 -4.41 16.33
CA THR A 175 3.55 -4.31 15.66
C THR A 175 3.55 -3.22 14.61
N ILE A 176 4.01 -2.00 14.93
CA ILE A 176 4.02 -0.89 13.97
C ILE A 176 4.96 -1.15 12.80
N HIS A 177 6.18 -1.65 13.03
CA HIS A 177 7.11 -1.98 11.96
C HIS A 177 6.62 -3.12 11.06
N SER A 178 5.76 -4.01 11.57
CA SER A 178 5.15 -5.04 10.71
C SER A 178 4.29 -4.45 9.59
N PHE A 179 3.79 -3.23 9.72
CA PHE A 179 3.08 -2.51 8.66
C PHE A 179 3.98 -1.77 7.68
N ASP A 180 5.29 -1.69 7.96
CA ASP A 180 6.27 -0.95 7.15
C ASP A 180 5.84 0.52 6.91
N PRO A 181 5.80 1.37 7.96
CA PRO A 181 5.37 2.76 7.82
C PRO A 181 6.30 3.58 6.91
N CYS A 182 5.72 4.28 5.93
CA CYS A 182 6.39 5.39 5.23
C CYS A 182 5.62 6.68 5.47
N ILE A 183 6.06 7.50 6.43
CA ILE A 183 5.33 8.72 6.82
C ILE A 183 5.45 9.83 5.77
N ALA A 184 6.59 9.96 5.09
CA ALA A 184 6.74 10.85 3.94
C ALA A 184 5.72 10.51 2.84
N CYS A 185 5.51 9.21 2.57
CA CYS A 185 4.49 8.72 1.66
C CYS A 185 3.06 8.95 2.16
N ALA A 186 2.83 9.25 3.43
CA ALA A 186 1.50 9.30 4.00
C ALA A 186 0.96 10.73 4.13
N VAL A 187 1.86 11.69 4.37
CA VAL A 187 1.54 13.12 4.58
C VAL A 187 1.72 13.95 3.31
N HIS A 188 2.61 13.54 2.39
CA HIS A 188 2.89 14.25 1.12
C HIS A 188 3.17 15.75 1.26
N MET A 189 3.77 16.19 2.38
CA MET A 189 4.16 17.58 2.51
C MET A 189 5.41 17.83 1.67
N VAL A 190 5.29 18.72 0.70
CA VAL A 190 6.39 19.37 -0.01
C VAL A 190 6.23 20.85 0.28
N GLY A 191 7.30 21.53 0.74
CA GLY A 191 7.30 22.99 0.88
C GLY A 191 7.15 23.67 -0.47
N GLU A 192 6.63 24.90 -0.50
CA GLU A 192 6.38 25.65 -1.75
C GLU A 192 7.66 25.87 -2.60
N ASP A 193 8.85 25.67 -2.03
CA ASP A 193 10.17 25.89 -2.63
C ASP A 193 11.17 24.72 -2.45
N GLY A 194 10.72 23.56 -1.95
CA GLY A 194 11.60 22.44 -1.62
C GLY A 194 12.44 22.62 -0.34
N ALA A 195 12.16 23.65 0.47
CA ALA A 195 12.74 23.79 1.80
C ALA A 195 11.98 22.96 2.86
N ASP A 196 12.70 22.55 3.91
CA ASP A 196 12.15 21.87 5.08
C ASP A 196 11.13 22.78 5.80
N MET A 197 9.86 22.41 5.74
CA MET A 197 8.72 23.20 6.26
C MET A 197 8.57 23.24 7.79
N LEU A 198 9.47 22.61 8.57
CA LEU A 198 9.21 22.48 10.01
C LEU A 198 10.47 22.44 10.89
N LYS A 199 10.79 23.58 11.52
CA LYS A 199 11.58 23.61 12.76
C LYS A 199 10.64 23.47 13.95
N ILE A 200 10.62 22.29 14.56
CA ILE A 200 9.94 22.07 15.84
C ILE A 200 10.93 22.49 16.94
N ASN A 201 10.68 23.62 17.59
CA ASN A 201 11.30 23.90 18.88
C ASN A 201 10.51 23.15 19.95
N VAL A 202 11.15 22.17 20.56
CA VAL A 202 10.64 21.49 21.76
C VAL A 202 11.08 22.33 22.95
N SER A 203 10.12 22.98 23.61
CA SER A 203 10.29 23.58 24.95
C SER A 203 10.08 22.54 26.03
#